data_AF-A0A820IDR8-F1
#
_entry.id   AF-A0A820IDR8-F1
#
_cell.length_a   1.000
_cell.length_b   1.000
_cell.length_c   1.000
_cell.angle_alpha   90.00
_cell.angle_beta   90.00
_cell.angle_gamma   90.00
#
_symmetry.space_group_name_H-M   'P 1'
#
loop_
_entity.id
_entity.type
_entity.pdbx_description
1 polymer ?
#
loop_
_entity_poly.entity_id
_entity_poly.type
_entity_poly.pdbx_seq_one_letter_code
_entity_poly.pdbx_strand_id
1 'polypeptide(L)'
;TCQHSYSFSNEETELFQTGWKNQTIEDEIYSSSILKAFNYTTSDESDTYTYAGEFGTYRGGGYVYEFRGRLSDMKTNLSALHQLDWIDEKTRAVFIQLTLYNPSVQLLMAVTLLAEFLPTGGIYTTARFEPINFYTFTSILQLVCTIFYIFFIIYFIIIEIRLLFKLRLKYFHQFWSIIQLGIIGCSLGSAGVYFWRFQETNRISHLFEQTNGYIYINLQLAVYVNDILTFLLGYCCFFSMIKFVQLFRFNQRVSLFAETLKYCAKELISFSIMFAIVFISFLS
;
A
#
# COMPACT_ATOMS: atom_id res chain seq x y z
N THR A 1 1.80 10.52 34.64
CA THR A 1 1.38 11.34 33.48
C THR A 1 0.39 10.54 32.65
N CYS A 2 -0.65 11.16 32.10
CA CYS A 2 -1.67 10.45 31.32
C CYS A 2 -1.09 10.07 29.94
N GLN A 3 -1.24 8.82 29.52
CA GLN A 3 -0.75 8.32 28.23
C GLN A 3 -1.90 8.34 27.22
N HIS A 4 -1.81 9.23 26.23
CA HIS A 4 -2.82 9.36 25.18
C HIS A 4 -2.57 8.37 24.03
N SER A 5 -3.63 7.99 23.32
CA SER A 5 -3.53 7.31 22.02
C SER A 5 -2.86 8.22 20.98
N TYR A 6 -2.18 7.66 19.99
CA TYR A 6 -1.58 8.44 18.91
C TYR A 6 -2.65 9.21 18.13
N SER A 7 -2.40 10.48 17.86
CA SER A 7 -3.12 11.31 16.91
C SER A 7 -2.14 12.26 16.22
N PHE A 8 -2.48 12.71 15.01
CA PHE A 8 -1.64 13.66 14.28
C PHE A 8 -1.44 15.02 14.99
N SER A 9 -2.25 15.32 16.00
CA SER A 9 -2.15 16.57 16.77
C SER A 9 -1.29 16.43 18.02
N ASN A 10 -1.00 15.21 18.48
CA ASN A 10 -0.22 14.95 19.69
C ASN A 10 1.11 14.25 19.40
N GLU A 11 1.51 14.23 18.13
CA GLU A 11 2.80 13.75 17.67
C GLU A 11 3.92 14.63 18.21
N GLU A 12 4.93 13.98 18.81
CA GLU A 12 6.09 14.66 19.36
C GLU A 12 7.16 14.85 18.29
N THR A 13 7.53 16.10 18.03
CA THR A 13 8.45 16.50 16.95
C THR A 13 9.66 17.27 17.45
N GLU A 14 9.83 17.41 18.76
CA GLU A 14 10.98 18.11 19.34
C GLU A 14 12.31 17.36 19.12
N LEU A 15 13.43 18.09 19.24
CA LEU A 15 14.77 17.51 19.19
C LEU A 15 15.20 17.12 20.60
N PHE A 16 15.54 15.85 20.80
CA PHE A 16 15.99 15.35 22.10
C PHE A 16 17.49 15.03 22.10
N GLN A 17 18.11 15.12 23.28
CA GLN A 17 19.40 14.49 23.53
C GLN A 17 19.23 13.00 23.89
N THR A 18 20.35 12.30 24.11
CA THR A 18 20.36 10.89 24.52
C THR A 18 19.49 10.67 25.76
N GLY A 19 18.55 9.73 25.64
CA GLY A 19 17.60 9.38 26.70
C GLY A 19 16.45 10.37 26.89
N TRP A 20 15.96 11.01 25.82
CA TRP A 20 14.76 11.86 25.83
C TRP A 20 14.85 13.08 26.77
N LYS A 21 16.02 13.75 26.79
CA LYS A 21 16.30 14.93 27.64
C LYS A 21 16.33 16.24 26.84
N ASN A 22 15.90 17.35 27.45
CA ASN A 22 15.64 18.64 26.79
C ASN A 22 16.78 19.70 26.92
N GLN A 23 18.09 19.32 27.01
CA GLN A 23 19.34 20.15 27.20
C GLN A 23 19.90 20.15 28.64
N THR A 24 21.17 20.42 28.97
CA THR A 24 22.52 20.41 28.33
C THR A 24 23.45 19.94 29.46
N ILE A 25 23.84 18.68 29.51
CA ILE A 25 24.92 18.24 30.40
C ILE A 25 25.73 17.22 29.62
N GLU A 26 26.94 17.66 29.26
CA GLU A 26 28.11 16.92 28.73
C GLU A 26 27.87 15.87 27.63
N ASP A 27 28.55 16.09 26.50
CA ASP A 27 28.62 15.17 25.37
C ASP A 27 29.10 13.78 25.83
N GLU A 28 28.15 12.88 26.06
CA GLU A 28 28.46 11.46 26.19
C GLU A 28 29.08 10.98 24.87
N ILE A 29 30.15 10.17 24.97
CA ILE A 29 30.97 9.63 23.87
C ILE A 29 30.18 8.56 23.10
N TYR A 30 28.98 8.89 22.62
CA TYR A 30 28.16 8.02 21.79
C TYR A 30 28.46 8.27 20.32
N SER A 31 28.31 7.21 19.51
CA SER A 31 28.51 7.32 18.07
C SER A 31 27.53 8.32 17.46
N SER A 32 27.95 8.99 16.38
CA SER A 32 27.10 9.94 15.65
C SER A 32 25.77 9.35 15.18
N SER A 33 25.70 8.02 15.00
CA SER A 33 24.45 7.30 14.67
C SER A 33 23.46 7.23 15.83
N ILE A 34 23.91 7.11 17.07
CA ILE A 34 23.05 7.10 18.26
C ILE A 34 22.51 8.51 18.50
N LEU A 35 23.36 9.53 18.37
CA LEU A 35 22.94 10.94 18.51
C LEU A 35 21.85 11.31 17.50
N LYS A 36 22.00 10.88 16.24
CA LYS A 36 20.98 11.11 15.20
C LYS A 36 19.65 10.41 15.49
N ALA A 37 19.64 9.31 16.25
CA ALA A 37 18.42 8.57 16.56
C ALA A 37 17.47 9.29 17.52
N PHE A 38 17.95 10.32 18.25
CA PHE A 38 17.11 11.17 19.11
C PHE A 38 16.68 12.47 18.41
N ASN A 39 17.13 12.68 17.17
CA ASN A 39 16.67 13.80 16.35
C ASN A 39 15.43 13.39 15.56
N TYR A 40 14.39 14.21 15.62
CA TYR A 40 13.20 14.03 14.80
C TYR A 40 13.54 14.24 13.33
N THR A 41 13.21 13.25 12.50
CA THR A 41 13.33 13.30 11.04
C THR A 41 11.96 13.49 10.42
N THR A 42 11.87 14.40 9.44
CA THR A 42 10.61 14.67 8.75
C THR A 42 10.36 13.67 7.63
N SER A 43 9.08 13.47 7.26
CA SER A 43 8.70 12.50 6.23
C SER A 43 9.37 12.73 4.88
N ASP A 44 9.65 14.00 4.55
CA ASP A 44 10.26 14.40 3.28
C ASP A 44 11.76 14.06 3.24
N GLU A 45 12.44 14.13 4.39
CA GLU A 45 13.86 13.77 4.52
C GLU A 45 14.07 12.26 4.47
N SER A 46 13.17 11.48 5.07
CA SER A 46 13.23 10.02 5.11
C SER A 46 12.55 9.32 3.93
N ASP A 47 11.92 10.07 3.00
CA ASP A 47 11.11 9.54 1.88
C ASP A 47 10.10 8.48 2.35
N THR A 48 9.46 8.75 3.50
CA THR A 48 8.52 7.85 4.18
C THR A 48 7.10 8.37 4.08
N TYR A 49 6.14 7.46 3.96
CA TYR A 49 4.73 7.79 3.75
C TYR A 49 3.89 7.33 4.93
N THR A 50 2.72 7.92 5.07
CA THR A 50 1.74 7.54 6.08
C THR A 50 1.42 6.04 6.00
N TYR A 51 1.50 5.35 7.13
CA TYR A 51 1.24 3.92 7.25
C TYR A 51 -0.01 3.68 8.10
N ALA A 52 -0.99 2.97 7.54
CA ALA A 52 -2.17 2.53 8.29
C ALA A 52 -1.88 1.17 8.95
N GLY A 53 -1.77 1.19 10.29
CA GLY A 53 -1.69 -0.01 11.13
C GLY A 53 -3.07 -0.54 11.51
N GLU A 54 -3.12 -1.46 12.48
CA GLU A 54 -4.38 -2.05 12.95
C GLU A 54 -5.10 -1.08 13.90
N PHE A 55 -4.35 -0.39 14.77
CA PHE A 55 -4.90 0.46 15.83
C PHE A 55 -4.71 1.96 15.58
N GLY A 56 -3.81 2.33 14.67
CA GLY A 56 -3.54 3.73 14.33
C GLY A 56 -3.05 3.94 12.92
N THR A 57 -3.18 5.17 12.45
CA THR A 57 -2.54 5.64 11.21
C THR A 57 -1.38 6.53 11.59
N TYR A 58 -0.17 6.15 11.22
CA TYR A 58 1.08 6.81 11.61
C TYR A 58 1.63 7.63 10.44
N ARG A 59 2.16 8.83 10.72
CA ARG A 59 2.87 9.63 9.72
C ARG A 59 4.24 9.03 9.39
N GLY A 60 4.85 9.53 8.32
CA GLY A 60 6.20 9.09 7.92
C GLY A 60 7.32 9.66 8.80
N GLY A 61 7.08 10.77 9.51
CA GLY A 61 8.09 11.39 10.38
C GLY A 61 8.31 10.62 11.68
N GLY A 62 9.49 10.78 12.27
CA GLY A 62 9.82 10.13 13.54
C GLY A 62 11.30 10.12 13.89
N TYR A 63 11.62 9.37 14.92
CA TYR A 63 12.98 9.14 15.39
C TYR A 63 13.53 7.89 14.73
N VAL A 64 14.67 7.99 14.03
CA VAL A 64 15.16 6.92 13.16
C VAL A 64 16.59 6.54 13.52
N TYR A 65 16.79 5.26 13.81
CA TYR A 65 18.11 4.65 13.90
C TYR A 65 18.40 3.79 12.66
N GLU A 66 19.42 4.18 11.89
CA GLU A 66 19.84 3.42 10.72
C GLU A 66 20.84 2.33 11.09
N PHE A 67 20.50 1.08 10.79
CA PHE A 67 21.40 -0.06 10.92
C PHE A 67 22.53 0.01 9.89
N ARG A 68 23.72 0.42 10.31
CA ARG A 68 24.92 0.51 9.46
C ARG A 68 26.13 -0.13 10.13
N GLY A 69 26.98 -0.77 9.32
CA GLY A 69 28.28 -1.28 9.74
C GLY A 69 28.31 -2.77 10.10
N ARG A 70 29.27 -3.17 10.93
CA ARG A 70 29.46 -4.57 11.33
C ARG A 70 28.42 -4.98 12.36
N LEU A 71 28.10 -6.27 12.39
CA LEU A 71 27.15 -6.83 13.36
C LEU A 71 27.56 -6.61 14.82
N SER A 72 28.86 -6.60 15.11
CA SER A 72 29.39 -6.25 16.44
C SER A 72 28.98 -4.85 16.86
N ASP A 73 29.16 -3.88 15.97
CA ASP A 73 28.96 -2.46 16.26
C ASP A 73 27.46 -2.16 16.39
N MET A 74 26.64 -2.76 15.51
CA MET A 74 25.19 -2.68 15.59
C MET A 74 24.65 -3.27 16.89
N LYS A 75 25.19 -4.41 17.36
CA LYS A 75 24.78 -5.02 18.63
C LYS A 75 25.13 -4.13 19.82
N THR A 76 26.33 -3.54 19.83
CA THR A 76 26.75 -2.59 20.87
C THR A 76 25.86 -1.35 20.87
N ASN A 77 25.58 -0.77 19.70
CA ASN A 77 24.71 0.40 19.59
C ASN A 77 23.27 0.11 20.01
N LEU A 78 22.72 -1.07 19.65
CA LEU A 78 21.41 -1.50 20.12
C LEU A 78 21.35 -1.65 21.64
N SER A 79 22.42 -2.20 22.26
CA SER A 79 22.48 -2.28 23.72
C SER A 79 22.54 -0.90 24.37
N ALA A 80 23.21 0.07 23.75
CA ALA A 80 23.23 1.45 24.21
C ALA A 80 21.85 2.12 24.07
N LEU A 81 21.17 1.96 22.93
CA LEU A 81 19.81 2.47 22.72
C LEU A 81 18.81 1.87 23.72
N HIS A 82 18.97 0.58 24.05
CA HIS A 82 18.17 -0.04 25.10
C HIS A 82 18.46 0.56 26.48
N GLN A 83 19.73 0.78 26.83
CA GLN A 83 20.10 1.43 28.11
C GLN A 83 19.61 2.88 28.22
N LEU A 84 19.44 3.55 27.08
CA LEU A 84 18.92 4.91 26.99
C LEU A 84 17.39 4.96 26.89
N ASP A 85 16.68 3.83 27.04
CA ASP A 85 15.23 3.73 26.91
C ASP A 85 14.70 4.39 25.62
N TRP A 86 15.37 4.15 24.49
CA TRP A 86 14.95 4.70 23.19
C TRP A 86 13.53 4.26 22.79
N ILE A 87 13.08 3.10 23.29
CA ILE A 87 11.67 2.70 23.23
C ILE A 87 11.15 2.81 24.66
N ASP A 88 10.24 3.76 24.88
CA ASP A 88 9.67 4.09 26.19
C ASP A 88 8.15 3.84 26.23
N GLU A 89 7.52 4.12 27.37
CA GLU A 89 6.06 3.94 27.53
C GLU A 89 5.22 4.92 26.69
N LYS A 90 5.83 6.00 26.19
CA LYS A 90 5.16 6.99 25.31
C LYS A 90 5.22 6.57 23.85
N THR A 91 6.08 5.64 23.50
CA THR A 91 6.19 5.09 22.15
C THR A 91 4.85 4.46 21.73
N ARG A 92 4.44 4.69 20.48
CA ARG A 92 3.14 4.23 19.95
C ARG A 92 3.27 3.27 18.78
N ALA A 93 4.31 3.41 17.97
CA ALA A 93 4.64 2.47 16.92
C ALA A 93 6.16 2.43 16.73
N VAL A 94 6.68 1.24 16.52
CA VAL A 94 8.07 1.01 16.10
C VAL A 94 8.04 0.27 14.77
N PHE A 95 8.68 0.87 13.78
CA PHE A 95 8.85 0.29 12.45
C PHE A 95 10.27 -0.25 12.30
N ILE A 96 10.39 -1.50 11.88
CA ILE A 96 11.64 -2.08 11.41
C ILE A 96 11.45 -2.35 9.92
N GLN A 97 12.18 -1.60 9.10
CA GLN A 97 12.11 -1.71 7.65
C GLN A 97 13.44 -2.24 7.10
N LEU A 98 13.36 -3.21 6.22
CA LEU A 98 14.53 -3.81 5.59
C LEU A 98 14.20 -4.22 4.15
N THR A 99 15.21 -4.11 3.30
CA THR A 99 15.13 -4.47 1.89
C THR A 99 16.07 -5.63 1.63
N LEU A 100 15.54 -6.75 1.13
CA LEU A 100 16.31 -7.93 0.78
C LEU A 100 16.37 -8.08 -0.74
N TYR A 101 17.52 -8.47 -1.28
CA TYR A 101 17.67 -8.77 -2.70
C TYR A 101 17.97 -10.25 -2.91
N ASN A 102 17.19 -10.90 -3.77
CA ASN A 102 17.46 -12.25 -4.22
C ASN A 102 18.01 -12.24 -5.66
N PRO A 103 19.32 -12.47 -5.87
CA PRO A 103 19.93 -12.41 -7.19
C PRO A 103 19.50 -13.55 -8.13
N SER A 104 19.07 -14.70 -7.60
CA SER A 104 18.67 -15.86 -8.42
C SER A 104 17.39 -15.62 -9.20
N VAL A 105 16.44 -14.88 -8.59
CA VAL A 105 15.15 -14.52 -9.21
C VAL A 105 15.08 -13.04 -9.61
N GLN A 106 16.12 -12.26 -9.30
CA GLN A 106 16.21 -10.82 -9.57
C GLN A 106 15.05 -10.03 -8.96
N LEU A 107 14.65 -10.41 -7.75
CA LEU A 107 13.55 -9.77 -7.01
C LEU A 107 14.08 -9.09 -5.75
N LEU A 108 13.54 -7.91 -5.48
CA LEU A 108 13.67 -7.27 -4.18
C LEU A 108 12.47 -7.65 -3.32
N MET A 109 12.67 -7.68 -2.02
CA MET A 109 11.62 -7.89 -1.04
C MET A 109 11.69 -6.74 -0.04
N ALA A 110 10.65 -5.92 -0.01
CA ALA A 110 10.46 -4.92 1.01
C ALA A 110 9.80 -5.60 2.22
N VAL A 111 10.42 -5.49 3.37
CA VAL A 111 9.92 -6.06 4.62
C VAL A 111 9.66 -4.92 5.59
N THR A 112 8.46 -4.90 6.15
CA THR A 112 8.05 -3.94 7.17
C THR A 112 7.50 -4.72 8.35
N LEU A 113 8.17 -4.61 9.50
CA LEU A 113 7.69 -5.10 10.77
C LEU A 113 7.21 -3.90 11.57
N LEU A 114 5.98 -3.94 12.06
CA LEU A 114 5.37 -2.89 12.86
C LEU A 114 5.02 -3.47 14.22
N ALA A 115 5.46 -2.81 15.28
CA ALA A 115 5.00 -3.06 16.65
C ALA A 115 4.22 -1.83 17.14
N GLU A 116 2.91 -1.97 17.30
CA GLU A 116 1.99 -0.96 17.85
C GLU A 116 1.87 -1.13 19.36
N PHE A 117 2.12 -0.06 20.12
CA PHE A 117 2.02 -0.01 21.57
C PHE A 117 0.70 0.64 21.96
N LEU A 118 -0.19 -0.14 22.55
CA LEU A 118 -1.50 0.33 22.97
C LEU A 118 -1.39 1.13 24.28
N PRO A 119 -2.21 2.18 24.47
CA PRO A 119 -2.27 2.92 25.73
C PRO A 119 -2.62 2.06 26.97
N THR A 120 -3.17 0.86 26.75
CA THR A 120 -3.47 -0.13 27.79
C THR A 120 -2.26 -0.96 28.23
N GLY A 121 -1.10 -0.76 27.59
CA GLY A 121 0.14 -1.49 27.86
C GLY A 121 0.35 -2.76 27.01
N GLY A 122 -0.57 -3.09 26.11
CA GLY A 122 -0.41 -4.20 25.17
C GLY A 122 0.47 -3.84 23.98
N ILE A 123 1.12 -4.84 23.37
CA ILE A 123 1.91 -4.68 22.14
C ILE A 123 1.30 -5.58 21.07
N TYR A 124 1.04 -5.02 19.89
CA TYR A 124 0.54 -5.74 18.73
C TYR A 124 1.56 -5.67 17.59
N THR A 125 1.96 -6.83 17.07
CA THR A 125 3.00 -6.90 16.03
C THR A 125 2.45 -7.39 14.71
N THR A 126 2.69 -6.65 13.63
CA THR A 126 2.34 -7.03 12.27
C THR A 126 3.61 -7.11 11.41
N ALA A 127 3.61 -8.04 10.46
CA ALA A 127 4.72 -8.25 9.54
C ALA A 127 4.20 -8.28 8.10
N ARG A 128 4.80 -7.46 7.24
CA ARG A 128 4.44 -7.33 5.84
C ARG A 128 5.66 -7.61 4.96
N PHE A 129 5.51 -8.54 4.02
CA PHE A 129 6.56 -8.97 3.10
C PHE A 129 6.08 -8.77 1.66
N GLU A 130 6.71 -7.87 0.93
CA GLU A 130 6.24 -7.46 -0.40
C GLU A 130 7.34 -7.66 -1.45
N PRO A 131 7.20 -8.63 -2.36
CA PRO A 131 8.15 -8.81 -3.45
C PRO A 131 7.93 -7.73 -4.52
N ILE A 132 9.00 -7.03 -4.87
CA ILE A 132 9.03 -5.98 -5.89
C ILE A 132 9.95 -6.43 -7.02
N ASN A 133 9.39 -6.45 -8.22
CA ASN A 133 10.16 -6.65 -9.45
C ASN A 133 10.36 -5.30 -10.15
N PHE A 134 11.60 -4.84 -10.28
CA PHE A 134 11.91 -3.63 -11.06
C PHE A 134 12.15 -3.91 -12.55
N TYR A 135 12.38 -5.16 -12.92
CA TYR A 135 12.63 -5.53 -14.31
C TYR A 135 11.31 -5.61 -15.07
N THR A 136 10.99 -4.49 -15.73
CA THR A 136 9.68 -4.23 -16.35
C THR A 136 9.42 -5.11 -17.58
N PHE A 137 10.47 -5.66 -18.21
CA PHE A 137 10.36 -6.51 -19.40
C PHE A 137 11.42 -7.62 -19.42
N THR A 138 11.31 -8.60 -18.52
CA THR A 138 12.24 -9.73 -18.48
C THR A 138 12.07 -10.69 -19.66
N SER A 139 10.90 -10.68 -20.31
CA SER A 139 10.58 -11.58 -21.42
C SER A 139 9.89 -10.88 -22.60
N ILE A 140 10.20 -11.34 -23.81
CA ILE A 140 9.53 -10.89 -25.05
C ILE A 140 8.02 -11.14 -24.96
N LEU A 141 7.60 -12.24 -24.32
CA LEU A 141 6.18 -12.56 -24.12
C LEU A 141 5.46 -11.47 -23.33
N GLN A 142 6.04 -10.97 -22.24
CA GLN A 142 5.44 -9.90 -21.45
C GLN A 142 5.26 -8.61 -22.28
N LEU A 143 6.25 -8.27 -23.12
CA LEU A 143 6.17 -7.13 -24.02
C LEU A 143 5.04 -7.31 -25.05
N VAL A 144 4.97 -8.48 -25.68
CA VAL A 144 3.90 -8.81 -26.64
C VAL A 144 2.52 -8.75 -25.98
N CYS A 145 2.34 -9.35 -24.80
CA CYS A 145 1.10 -9.29 -24.03
C CYS A 145 0.71 -7.85 -23.67
N THR A 146 1.68 -7.00 -23.33
CA THR A 146 1.44 -5.58 -23.02
C THR A 146 0.94 -4.83 -24.26
N ILE A 147 1.56 -5.05 -25.42
CA ILE A 147 1.11 -4.43 -26.69
C ILE A 147 -0.32 -4.87 -27.02
N PHE A 148 -0.62 -6.17 -26.90
CA PHE A 148 -1.98 -6.68 -27.10
C PHE A 148 -2.98 -6.08 -26.11
N TYR A 149 -2.61 -5.95 -24.84
CA TYR A 149 -3.45 -5.35 -23.81
C TYR A 149 -3.81 -3.89 -24.15
N ILE A 150 -2.83 -3.07 -24.53
CA ILE A 150 -3.07 -1.68 -24.96
C ILE A 150 -3.95 -1.62 -26.21
N PHE A 151 -3.73 -2.52 -27.18
CA PHE A 151 -4.58 -2.62 -28.37
C PHE A 151 -6.04 -2.91 -28.01
N PHE A 152 -6.30 -3.87 -27.11
CA PHE A 152 -7.66 -4.18 -26.65
C PHE A 152 -8.33 -3.01 -25.93
N ILE A 153 -7.58 -2.26 -25.12
CA ILE A 153 -8.10 -1.06 -24.45
C ILE A 153 -8.57 -0.03 -25.49
N ILE A 154 -7.73 0.27 -26.48
CA ILE A 154 -8.07 1.23 -27.56
C ILE A 154 -9.31 0.74 -28.34
N TYR A 155 -9.34 -0.54 -28.69
CA TYR A 155 -10.47 -1.15 -29.38
C TYR A 155 -11.79 -1.00 -28.59
N PHE A 156 -11.77 -1.30 -27.28
CA PHE A 156 -12.95 -1.16 -26.42
C PHE A 156 -13.38 0.30 -26.25
N ILE A 157 -12.44 1.25 -26.16
CA ILE A 157 -12.75 2.68 -26.11
C ILE A 157 -13.48 3.12 -27.38
N ILE A 158 -13.02 2.71 -28.57
CA ILE A 158 -13.66 3.09 -29.84
C ILE A 158 -15.10 2.55 -29.91
N ILE A 159 -15.32 1.32 -29.48
CA ILE A 159 -16.67 0.72 -29.43
C ILE A 159 -17.57 1.50 -28.48
N GLU A 160 -17.09 1.78 -27.27
CA GLU A 160 -17.92 2.46 -26.26
C GLU A 160 -18.22 3.91 -26.63
N ILE A 161 -17.30 4.62 -27.25
CA ILE A 161 -17.55 5.97 -27.77
C ILE A 161 -18.69 5.93 -28.81
N ARG A 162 -18.65 4.98 -29.76
CA ARG A 162 -19.72 4.81 -30.76
C ARG A 162 -21.06 4.48 -30.10
N LEU A 163 -21.05 3.62 -29.09
CA LEU A 163 -22.25 3.22 -28.36
C LEU A 163 -22.85 4.38 -27.56
N LEU A 164 -22.00 5.19 -26.92
CA LEU A 164 -22.36 6.39 -26.18
C LEU A 164 -23.01 7.43 -27.10
N PHE A 165 -22.44 7.68 -28.29
CA PHE A 165 -23.05 8.60 -29.26
C PHE A 165 -24.45 8.16 -29.71
N LYS A 166 -24.68 6.85 -29.83
CA LYS A 166 -25.97 6.29 -30.25
C LYS A 166 -27.04 6.34 -29.14
N LEU A 167 -26.67 6.02 -27.90
CA LEU A 167 -27.60 5.87 -26.76
C LEU A 167 -27.71 7.12 -25.87
N ARG A 168 -26.76 8.05 -25.95
CA ARG A 168 -26.67 9.29 -25.15
C ARG A 168 -26.91 9.02 -23.66
N LEU A 169 -27.93 9.62 -23.04
CA LEU A 169 -28.22 9.48 -21.61
C LEU A 169 -28.76 8.09 -21.23
N LYS A 170 -29.41 7.37 -22.14
CA LYS A 170 -29.90 6.00 -21.87
C LYS A 170 -28.74 5.02 -21.62
N TYR A 171 -27.54 5.36 -22.08
CA TYR A 171 -26.33 4.58 -21.87
C TYR A 171 -26.02 4.37 -20.39
N PHE A 172 -26.10 5.44 -19.57
CA PHE A 172 -25.77 5.37 -18.15
C PHE A 172 -26.81 4.63 -17.30
N HIS A 173 -27.99 4.33 -17.85
CA HIS A 173 -29.00 3.51 -17.18
C HIS A 173 -28.88 2.03 -17.52
N GLN A 174 -28.07 1.66 -18.53
CA GLN A 174 -27.91 0.28 -18.94
C GLN A 174 -26.81 -0.40 -18.11
N PHE A 175 -27.19 -1.41 -17.32
CA PHE A 175 -26.27 -2.18 -16.47
C PHE A 175 -25.00 -2.66 -17.21
N TRP A 176 -25.15 -3.21 -18.42
CA TRP A 176 -24.02 -3.72 -19.20
C TRP A 176 -23.05 -2.63 -19.68
N SER A 177 -23.56 -1.43 -19.95
CA SER A 177 -22.75 -0.27 -20.30
C SER A 177 -21.92 0.20 -19.11
N ILE A 178 -22.50 0.18 -17.90
CA ILE A 178 -21.78 0.52 -16.66
C ILE A 178 -20.63 -0.47 -16.40
N ILE A 179 -20.86 -1.77 -16.55
CA ILE A 179 -19.80 -2.79 -16.40
C ILE A 179 -18.66 -2.53 -17.40
N GLN A 180 -19.00 -2.20 -18.64
CA GLN A 180 -18.00 -1.93 -19.67
C GLN A 180 -17.21 -0.64 -19.41
N LEU A 181 -17.87 0.41 -18.92
CA LEU A 181 -17.17 1.60 -18.41
C LEU A 181 -16.23 1.25 -17.26
N GLY A 182 -16.65 0.37 -16.34
CA GLY A 182 -15.82 -0.12 -15.25
C GLY A 182 -14.54 -0.80 -15.76
N ILE A 183 -14.64 -1.68 -16.75
CA ILE A 183 -13.48 -2.33 -17.38
C ILE A 183 -12.53 -1.28 -17.98
N ILE A 184 -13.05 -0.34 -18.77
CA ILE A 184 -12.22 0.70 -19.40
C ILE A 184 -11.58 1.61 -18.33
N GLY A 185 -12.33 2.03 -17.32
CA GLY A 185 -11.85 2.88 -16.24
C GLY A 185 -10.74 2.20 -15.44
N CYS A 186 -10.93 0.95 -15.01
CA CYS A 186 -9.90 0.18 -14.33
C CYS A 186 -8.69 -0.07 -15.23
N SER A 187 -8.88 -0.31 -16.52
CA SER A 187 -7.79 -0.54 -17.47
C SER A 187 -6.94 0.70 -17.69
N LEU A 188 -7.57 1.87 -17.91
CA LEU A 188 -6.88 3.15 -18.04
C LEU A 188 -6.18 3.54 -16.73
N GLY A 189 -6.84 3.36 -15.59
CA GLY A 189 -6.23 3.55 -14.27
C GLY A 189 -4.99 2.67 -14.08
N SER A 190 -5.11 1.37 -14.41
CA SER A 190 -3.99 0.43 -14.31
C SER A 190 -2.81 0.83 -15.20
N ALA A 191 -3.07 1.33 -16.42
CA ALA A 191 -2.03 1.83 -17.32
C ALA A 191 -1.34 3.08 -16.77
N GLY A 192 -2.11 4.01 -16.18
CA GLY A 192 -1.56 5.21 -15.53
C GLY A 192 -0.68 4.87 -14.33
N VAL A 193 -1.15 3.97 -13.46
CA VAL A 193 -0.37 3.49 -12.30
C VAL A 193 0.86 2.70 -12.74
N TYR A 194 0.77 1.93 -13.82
CA TYR A 194 1.93 1.24 -14.39
C TYR A 194 3.00 2.22 -14.89
N PHE A 195 2.59 3.30 -15.54
CA PHE A 195 3.51 4.36 -15.95
C PHE A 195 4.16 5.05 -14.74
N TRP A 196 3.40 5.32 -13.68
CA TRP A 196 3.94 5.85 -12.43
C TRP A 196 4.95 4.88 -11.80
N ARG A 197 4.62 3.57 -11.72
CA ARG A 197 5.55 2.53 -11.25
C ARG A 197 6.85 2.53 -12.03
N PHE A 198 6.80 2.70 -13.35
CA PHE A 198 7.98 2.77 -14.20
C PHE A 198 8.86 3.98 -13.89
N GLN A 199 8.27 5.17 -13.69
CA GLN A 199 9.01 6.36 -13.27
C GLN A 199 9.70 6.16 -11.93
N GLU A 200 8.98 5.60 -10.96
CA GLU A 200 9.51 5.37 -9.61
C GLU A 200 10.65 4.35 -9.61
N THR A 201 10.52 3.29 -10.41
CA THR A 201 11.58 2.30 -10.62
C THR A 201 12.86 2.93 -11.18
N ASN A 202 12.73 3.86 -12.12
CA ASN A 202 13.87 4.57 -12.69
C ASN A 202 14.53 5.50 -11.67
N ARG A 203 13.73 6.19 -10.84
CA ARG A 203 14.22 7.02 -9.73
C ARG A 203 15.06 6.20 -8.74
N ILE A 204 14.51 5.06 -8.29
CA ILE A 204 15.17 4.15 -7.35
C ILE A 204 16.46 3.58 -7.94
N SER A 205 16.43 3.14 -9.20
CA SER A 205 17.62 2.62 -9.89
C SER A 205 18.75 3.65 -9.95
N HIS A 206 18.42 4.90 -10.31
CA HIS A 206 19.40 5.99 -10.38
C HIS A 206 19.97 6.34 -8.99
N LEU A 207 19.14 6.36 -7.95
CA LEU A 207 19.59 6.57 -6.57
C LEU A 207 20.53 5.45 -6.10
N PHE A 208 20.22 4.19 -6.45
CA PHE A 208 21.06 3.06 -6.13
C PHE A 208 22.44 3.13 -6.80
N GLU A 209 22.48 3.53 -8.08
CA GLU A 209 23.74 3.75 -8.82
C GLU A 209 24.58 4.88 -8.21
N GLN A 210 23.97 6.01 -7.85
CA GLN A 210 24.68 7.16 -7.27
C GLN A 210 25.27 6.86 -5.88
N THR A 211 24.56 6.06 -5.09
CA THR A 211 24.93 5.76 -3.70
C THR A 211 25.75 4.48 -3.55
N ASN A 212 26.01 3.77 -4.66
CA ASN A 212 26.64 2.45 -4.69
C ASN A 212 26.01 1.45 -3.69
N GLY A 213 24.71 1.62 -3.39
CA GLY A 213 23.99 0.80 -2.42
C GLY A 213 24.38 0.97 -0.95
N TYR A 214 25.14 2.01 -0.59
CA TYR A 214 25.52 2.27 0.82
C TYR A 214 24.44 2.97 1.65
N ILE A 215 23.36 3.42 1.03
CA ILE A 215 22.24 4.11 1.69
C ILE A 215 21.00 3.24 1.61
N TYR A 216 20.22 3.21 2.69
CA TYR A 216 18.92 2.56 2.70
C TYR A 216 17.95 3.32 1.79
N ILE A 217 17.34 2.61 0.83
CA ILE A 217 16.34 3.17 -0.07
C ILE A 217 14.97 2.70 0.39
N ASN A 218 14.09 3.64 0.68
CA ASN A 218 12.72 3.32 1.08
C ASN A 218 11.92 2.82 -0.14
N LEU A 219 11.38 1.61 -0.02
CA LEU A 219 10.56 0.97 -1.05
C LEU A 219 9.06 1.05 -0.78
N GLN A 220 8.64 1.73 0.29
CA GLN A 220 7.25 1.82 0.72
C GLN A 220 6.34 2.41 -0.36
N LEU A 221 6.78 3.45 -1.06
CA LEU A 221 6.01 4.03 -2.19
C LEU A 221 5.82 3.00 -3.31
N ALA A 222 6.89 2.27 -3.67
CA ALA A 222 6.82 1.25 -4.71
C ALA A 222 5.85 0.10 -4.33
N VAL A 223 5.78 -0.27 -3.04
CA VAL A 223 4.77 -1.21 -2.52
C VAL A 223 3.36 -0.65 -2.71
N TYR A 224 3.08 0.58 -2.30
CA TYR A 224 1.74 1.16 -2.44
C TYR A 224 1.29 1.27 -3.90
N VAL A 225 2.19 1.66 -4.80
CA VAL A 225 1.90 1.71 -6.23
C VAL A 225 1.57 0.30 -6.77
N ASN A 226 2.27 -0.73 -6.30
CA ASN A 226 1.99 -2.12 -6.66
C ASN A 226 0.64 -2.62 -6.10
N ASP A 227 0.29 -2.25 -4.87
CA ASP A 227 -1.02 -2.56 -4.28
C ASP A 227 -2.15 -1.97 -5.12
N ILE A 228 -2.06 -0.67 -5.43
CA ILE A 228 -3.07 0.04 -6.25
C ILE A 228 -3.19 -0.63 -7.62
N LEU A 229 -2.07 -0.97 -8.27
CA LEU A 229 -2.08 -1.68 -9.54
C LEU A 229 -2.80 -3.04 -9.42
N THR A 230 -2.50 -3.79 -8.37
CA THR A 230 -3.09 -5.11 -8.10
C THR A 230 -4.60 -5.00 -7.86
N PHE A 231 -5.05 -4.01 -7.08
CA PHE A 231 -6.46 -3.73 -6.87
C PHE A 231 -7.17 -3.37 -8.17
N LEU A 232 -6.60 -2.47 -8.98
CA LEU A 232 -7.19 -2.08 -10.27
C LEU A 232 -7.30 -3.24 -11.25
N LEU A 233 -6.26 -4.09 -11.33
CA LEU A 233 -6.30 -5.31 -12.14
C LEU A 233 -7.33 -6.31 -11.60
N GLY A 234 -7.44 -6.46 -10.28
CA GLY A 234 -8.45 -7.28 -9.63
C GLY A 234 -9.88 -6.86 -9.98
N TYR A 235 -10.18 -5.56 -9.90
CA TYR A 235 -11.47 -5.00 -10.34
C TYR A 235 -11.71 -5.18 -11.84
N CYS A 236 -10.66 -5.01 -12.67
CA CYS A 236 -10.76 -5.25 -14.11
C CYS A 236 -11.11 -6.72 -14.41
N CYS A 237 -10.47 -7.67 -13.73
CA CYS A 237 -10.79 -9.10 -13.83
C CYS A 237 -12.20 -9.40 -13.34
N PHE A 238 -12.63 -8.79 -12.23
CA PHE A 238 -13.98 -8.94 -11.70
C PHE A 238 -15.06 -8.50 -12.70
N PHE A 239 -14.94 -7.29 -13.26
CA PHE A 239 -15.88 -6.81 -14.27
C PHE A 239 -15.82 -7.64 -15.56
N SER A 240 -14.62 -8.05 -15.98
CA SER A 240 -14.44 -8.93 -17.12
C SER A 240 -15.13 -10.28 -16.91
N MET A 241 -15.09 -10.83 -15.70
CA MET A 241 -15.79 -12.07 -15.34
C MET A 241 -17.31 -11.88 -15.40
N ILE A 242 -17.85 -10.77 -14.89
CA ILE A 242 -19.29 -10.44 -15.03
C ILE A 242 -19.69 -10.37 -16.50
N LYS A 243 -18.85 -9.73 -17.34
CA LYS A 243 -19.08 -9.65 -18.78
C LYS A 243 -19.00 -11.02 -19.46
N PHE A 244 -18.10 -11.89 -19.01
CA PHE A 244 -18.04 -13.28 -19.49
C PHE A 244 -19.31 -14.06 -19.16
N VAL A 245 -19.90 -13.86 -17.97
CA VAL A 245 -21.20 -14.44 -17.59
C VAL A 245 -22.32 -14.00 -18.55
N GLN A 246 -22.26 -12.79 -19.10
CA GLN A 246 -23.21 -12.34 -20.13
C GLN A 246 -23.21 -13.25 -21.36
N LEU A 247 -22.04 -13.71 -21.80
CA LEU A 247 -21.91 -14.58 -22.96
C LEU A 247 -22.59 -15.94 -22.72
N PHE A 248 -22.63 -16.44 -21.48
CA PHE A 248 -23.35 -17.68 -21.17
C PHE A 248 -24.87 -17.56 -21.25
N ARG A 249 -25.44 -16.34 -21.30
CA ARG A 249 -26.89 -16.16 -21.48
C ARG A 249 -27.40 -16.67 -22.83
N PHE A 250 -26.52 -16.99 -23.80
CA PHE A 250 -26.92 -17.70 -25.01
C PHE A 250 -27.47 -19.10 -24.72
N ASN A 251 -27.14 -19.70 -23.57
CA ASN A 251 -27.78 -20.92 -23.11
C ASN A 251 -29.13 -20.60 -22.47
N GLN A 252 -30.21 -21.17 -23.02
CA GLN A 252 -31.58 -20.95 -22.55
C GLN A 252 -31.77 -21.22 -21.06
N ARG A 253 -31.07 -22.22 -20.49
CA ARG A 253 -31.15 -22.52 -19.05
C ARG A 253 -30.56 -21.41 -18.19
N VAL A 254 -29.46 -20.82 -18.63
CA VAL A 254 -28.76 -19.72 -17.93
C VAL A 254 -29.56 -18.42 -18.05
N SER A 255 -30.18 -18.16 -19.21
CA SER A 255 -31.04 -16.97 -19.36
C SER A 255 -32.28 -17.03 -18.47
N LEU A 256 -32.92 -18.20 -18.35
CA LEU A 256 -34.08 -18.39 -17.47
C LEU A 256 -33.72 -18.19 -16.00
N PHE A 257 -32.55 -18.66 -15.56
CA PHE A 257 -32.03 -18.38 -14.23
C PHE A 257 -31.77 -16.88 -14.00
N ALA A 258 -31.17 -16.18 -14.97
CA ALA A 258 -30.92 -14.74 -14.87
C ALA A 258 -32.22 -13.91 -14.81
N GLU A 259 -33.27 -14.32 -15.52
CA GLU A 259 -34.58 -13.66 -15.49
C GLU A 259 -35.32 -13.88 -14.18
N THR A 260 -35.33 -15.10 -13.66
CA THR A 260 -35.91 -15.40 -12.34
C THR A 260 -35.19 -14.62 -11.23
N LEU A 261 -33.85 -14.56 -11.27
CA LEU A 261 -33.07 -13.75 -10.34
C LEU A 261 -33.40 -12.26 -10.46
N LYS A 262 -33.56 -11.74 -11.69
CA LYS A 262 -33.94 -10.34 -11.93
C LYS A 262 -35.34 -10.03 -11.40
N TYR A 263 -36.28 -10.97 -11.51
CA TYR A 263 -37.64 -10.80 -10.99
C TYR A 263 -37.65 -10.74 -9.46
N CYS A 264 -36.94 -11.64 -8.79
CA CYS A 264 -36.87 -11.69 -7.32
C CYS A 264 -35.89 -10.67 -6.71
N ALA A 265 -35.04 -10.00 -7.51
CA ALA A 265 -34.01 -9.09 -7.03
C ALA A 265 -34.55 -7.99 -6.12
N LYS A 266 -35.73 -7.44 -6.43
CA LYS A 266 -36.35 -6.37 -5.62
C LYS A 266 -36.70 -6.86 -4.20
N GLU A 267 -37.27 -8.06 -4.10
CA GLU A 267 -37.62 -8.68 -2.81
C GLU A 267 -36.36 -9.05 -2.03
N LEU A 268 -35.36 -9.60 -2.72
CA LEU A 268 -34.09 -10.01 -2.12
C LEU A 268 -33.32 -8.80 -1.57
N ILE A 269 -33.29 -7.67 -2.28
CA ILE A 269 -32.71 -6.42 -1.78
C ILE A 269 -33.45 -5.92 -0.54
N SER A 270 -34.79 -5.93 -0.55
CA SER A 270 -35.57 -5.51 0.63
C SER A 270 -35.29 -6.38 1.85
N PHE A 271 -35.21 -7.70 1.65
CA PHE A 271 -34.85 -8.64 2.72
C PHE A 271 -33.42 -8.39 3.22
N SER A 272 -32.46 -8.22 2.32
CA SER A 272 -31.06 -7.92 2.68
C SER A 272 -30.92 -6.65 3.51
N ILE A 273 -31.71 -5.61 3.22
CA ILE A 273 -31.73 -4.37 4.03
C ILE A 273 -32.25 -4.65 5.44
N MET A 274 -33.36 -5.38 5.58
CA MET A 274 -33.88 -5.74 6.91
C MET A 274 -32.90 -6.60 7.69
N PHE A 275 -32.31 -7.60 7.04
CA PHE A 275 -31.28 -8.45 7.64
C PHE A 275 -30.06 -7.62 8.07
N ALA A 276 -29.58 -6.71 7.24
CA ALA A 276 -28.45 -5.84 7.57
C ALA A 276 -28.74 -4.96 8.79
N ILE A 277 -29.94 -4.40 8.92
CA ILE A 277 -30.33 -3.59 10.09
C ILE A 277 -30.29 -4.44 11.37
N VAL A 278 -30.89 -5.63 11.35
CA VAL A 278 -30.89 -6.53 12.50
C VAL A 278 -29.46 -6.97 12.83
N PHE A 279 -28.68 -7.33 11.81
CA PHE A 279 -27.31 -7.78 11.97
C PHE A 279 -26.41 -6.67 12.56
N ILE A 280 -26.54 -5.44 12.07
CA ILE A 280 -25.82 -4.28 12.62
C ILE A 280 -26.25 -4.03 14.06
N SER A 281 -27.54 -4.17 14.39
CA SER A 281 -28.04 -4.02 15.76
C SER A 281 -27.50 -5.05 16.74
N PHE A 282 -27.07 -6.24 16.28
CA PHE A 282 -26.41 -7.23 17.12
C PHE A 282 -24.90 -7.01 17.25
N LEU A 283 -24.29 -6.32 16.28
CA LEU A 283 -22.87 -5.98 16.28
C LEU A 283 -22.57 -4.70 17.07
N SER A 284 -23.53 -3.78 17.15
CA SER A 284 -23.46 -2.58 18.00
C SER A 284 -23.67 -2.90 19.47
#